data_AF-A0A257NXK3-F1
#
_entry.id   AF-A0A257NXK3-F1
#
_cell.length_a   1.000
_cell.length_b   1.000
_cell.length_c   1.000
_cell.angle_alpha   90.00
_cell.angle_beta   90.00
_cell.angle_gamma   90.00
#
_symmetry.space_group_name_H-M   'P 1'
#
loop_
_entity.id
_entity.type
_entity.pdbx_description
1 polymer ?
#
loop_
_entity_poly.entity_id
_entity_poly.type
_entity_poly.pdbx_seq_one_letter_code
_entity_poly.pdbx_strand_id
1 'polypeptide(L)'
;MILRRFILGAAAGLPMLAAASLAQAQVAPDTAKTFIQQSGQQLVSIVNSGASTAQKADQLRQLVDQIVAVDQVGDYVLGRYKNVVTPDQHTQFLALFHQLLAYNITFQIKAYQGITFAVNGSSVMGNDTIVDTTITRPGQAPSD
;
A
#
# COMPACT_ATOMS: atom_id res chain seq x y z
N MET A 1 -52.77 -43.27 -15.90
CA MET A 1 -52.80 -43.10 -17.37
C MET A 1 -52.59 -41.62 -17.67
N ILE A 2 -51.33 -41.23 -17.91
CA ILE A 2 -50.85 -40.58 -19.15
C ILE A 2 -51.09 -39.05 -19.12
N LEU A 3 -50.09 -38.27 -18.64
CA LEU A 3 -49.08 -37.55 -19.45
C LEU A 3 -49.64 -36.24 -20.03
N ARG A 4 -49.47 -35.08 -19.36
CA ARG A 4 -48.31 -34.16 -19.51
C ARG A 4 -47.81 -34.11 -20.96
N ARG A 5 -47.91 -32.92 -21.60
CA ARG A 5 -47.27 -32.43 -22.87
C ARG A 5 -48.32 -31.75 -23.77
N PHE A 6 -48.12 -30.66 -24.51
CA PHE A 6 -47.02 -29.75 -24.82
C PHE A 6 -47.71 -28.48 -25.38
N ILE A 7 -47.44 -27.29 -24.84
CA ILE A 7 -47.62 -26.06 -25.63
C ILE A 7 -46.20 -25.57 -25.91
N LEU A 8 -45.73 -25.91 -27.11
CA LEU A 8 -44.57 -25.31 -27.75
C LEU A 8 -44.99 -23.95 -28.30
N GLY A 9 -44.16 -22.94 -28.07
CA GLY A 9 -44.11 -21.77 -28.93
C GLY A 9 -44.18 -20.45 -28.17
N ALA A 10 -43.03 -19.99 -27.68
CA ALA A 10 -42.64 -18.58 -27.71
C ALA A 10 -41.26 -18.39 -27.07
N ALA A 11 -40.51 -17.43 -27.62
CA ALA A 11 -39.32 -16.80 -27.04
C ALA A 11 -38.00 -17.58 -27.11
N ALA A 12 -37.48 -17.72 -28.33
CA ALA A 12 -36.03 -17.69 -28.52
C ALA A 12 -35.54 -16.24 -28.35
N GLY A 13 -35.23 -15.86 -27.12
CA GLY A 13 -34.49 -14.66 -26.78
C GLY A 13 -33.38 -15.05 -25.82
N LEU A 14 -32.19 -15.33 -26.33
CA LEU A 14 -31.01 -15.48 -25.49
C LEU A 14 -30.62 -14.09 -24.98
N PRO A 15 -30.59 -13.84 -23.66
CA PRO A 15 -29.79 -12.74 -23.16
C PRO A 15 -28.33 -13.20 -23.22
N MET A 16 -27.57 -12.62 -24.16
CA MET A 16 -26.11 -12.54 -24.05
C MET A 16 -25.77 -11.78 -22.77
N LEU A 17 -25.64 -12.50 -21.66
CA LEU A 17 -24.92 -11.98 -20.50
C LEU A 17 -23.44 -12.10 -20.83
N ALA A 18 -22.91 -11.04 -21.45
CA ALA A 18 -21.48 -10.82 -21.57
C ALA A 18 -20.88 -10.87 -20.16
N ALA A 19 -20.09 -11.89 -19.89
CA ALA A 19 -19.19 -11.93 -18.76
C ALA A 19 -18.16 -10.80 -18.97
N ALA A 20 -18.47 -9.61 -18.48
CA ALA A 20 -17.47 -8.57 -18.30
C ALA A 20 -16.53 -9.08 -17.22
N SER A 21 -15.40 -9.65 -17.65
CA SER A 21 -14.26 -9.88 -16.79
C SER A 21 -13.90 -8.54 -16.15
N LEU A 22 -14.01 -8.47 -14.82
CA LEU A 22 -13.41 -7.40 -14.03
C LEU A 22 -11.90 -7.53 -14.18
N ALA A 23 -11.36 -6.99 -15.27
CA ALA A 23 -9.93 -6.81 -15.42
C ALA A 23 -9.50 -5.87 -14.29
N GLN A 24 -8.79 -6.40 -13.31
CA GLN A 24 -8.13 -5.59 -12.30
C GLN A 24 -7.15 -4.70 -13.04
N ALA A 25 -7.36 -3.38 -13.00
CA ALA A 25 -6.48 -2.43 -13.67
C ALA A 25 -5.09 -2.54 -13.04
N GLN A 26 -4.14 -3.11 -13.78
CA GLN A 26 -2.74 -3.07 -13.41
C GLN A 26 -2.29 -1.61 -13.41
N VAL A 27 -1.74 -1.15 -12.29
CA VAL A 27 -1.10 0.17 -12.24
C VAL A 27 0.06 0.12 -13.22
N ALA A 28 0.06 1.02 -14.21
CA ALA A 28 1.16 1.11 -15.15
C ALA A 28 2.47 1.35 -14.36
N PRO A 29 3.57 0.65 -14.66
CA PRO A 29 4.80 0.74 -13.88
C PRO A 29 5.30 2.18 -13.67
N ASP A 30 5.15 3.02 -14.70
CA ASP A 30 5.51 4.44 -14.65
C ASP A 30 4.69 5.26 -13.65
N THR A 31 3.44 4.86 -13.39
CA THR A 31 2.58 5.50 -12.39
C THR A 31 3.07 5.20 -10.98
N ALA A 32 3.38 3.94 -10.68
CA ALA A 32 3.97 3.55 -9.40
C ALA A 32 5.33 4.22 -9.17
N LYS A 33 6.17 4.25 -10.22
CA LYS A 33 7.46 4.97 -10.18
C LYS A 33 7.29 6.44 -9.84
N THR A 34 6.36 7.12 -10.49
CA THR A 34 6.07 8.55 -10.26
C THR A 34 5.57 8.78 -8.83
N PHE A 35 4.67 7.94 -8.35
CA PHE A 35 4.14 7.99 -6.99
C PHE A 35 5.26 7.86 -5.94
N ILE A 36 6.16 6.89 -6.10
CA ILE A 36 7.29 6.68 -5.19
C ILE A 36 8.30 7.83 -5.30
N GLN A 37 8.57 8.35 -6.50
CA GLN A 37 9.43 9.52 -6.68
C GLN A 37 8.92 10.73 -5.90
N GLN A 38 7.62 11.03 -6.01
CA GLN A 38 7.00 12.16 -5.30
C GLN A 38 7.02 11.96 -3.78
N SER A 39 6.68 10.76 -3.33
CA SER A 39 6.68 10.39 -1.91
C SER A 39 8.08 10.51 -1.30
N GLY A 40 9.11 10.00 -1.99
CA GLY A 40 10.50 10.12 -1.56
C GLY A 40 11.00 11.56 -1.55
N GLN A 41 10.61 12.39 -2.53
CA GLN A 41 10.94 13.82 -2.55
C GLN A 41 10.35 14.55 -1.34
N GLN A 42 9.11 14.24 -0.97
CA GLN A 42 8.45 14.81 0.21
C GLN A 42 9.13 14.35 1.51
N LEU A 43 9.50 13.07 1.58
CA LEU A 43 10.26 12.52 2.71
C LEU A 43 11.60 13.25 2.89
N VAL A 44 12.39 13.42 1.82
CA VAL A 44 13.67 14.14 1.86
C VAL A 44 13.47 15.58 2.29
N SER A 45 12.42 16.26 1.78
CA SER A 45 12.10 17.63 2.16
C SER A 45 11.83 17.76 3.66
N ILE A 46 11.04 16.85 4.24
CA ILE A 46 10.75 16.84 5.68
C ILE A 46 12.03 16.58 6.49
N VAL A 47 12.77 15.53 6.15
CA VAL A 47 13.97 15.11 6.89
C VAL A 47 15.06 16.19 6.88
N ASN A 48 15.30 16.82 5.73
CA ASN A 48 16.33 17.85 5.57
C ASN A 48 15.86 19.26 5.94
N SER A 49 14.59 19.44 6.32
CA SER A 49 14.07 20.74 6.76
C SER A 49 14.77 21.24 8.04
N GLY A 50 14.67 22.55 8.31
CA GLY A 50 15.10 23.15 9.59
C GLY A 50 14.13 22.94 10.75
N ALA A 51 13.07 22.13 10.58
CA ALA A 51 12.06 21.93 11.61
C ALA A 51 12.59 21.13 12.81
N SER A 52 11.92 21.26 13.96
CA SER A 52 12.26 20.47 15.15
C SER A 52 12.02 18.98 14.92
N THR A 53 12.68 18.13 15.71
CA THR A 53 12.48 16.67 15.64
C THR A 53 11.01 16.27 15.80
N ALA A 54 10.28 16.93 16.70
CA ALA A 54 8.85 16.66 16.90
C ALA A 54 8.03 17.00 15.65
N GLN A 55 8.24 18.18 15.07
CA GLN A 55 7.53 18.60 13.84
C GLN A 55 7.83 17.66 12.66
N LYS A 56 9.09 17.27 12.48
CA LYS A 56 9.47 16.30 11.43
C LYS A 56 8.79 14.95 11.65
N ALA A 57 8.74 14.47 12.89
CA ALA A 57 8.07 13.21 13.21
C ALA A 57 6.57 13.28 12.89
N ASP A 58 5.90 14.39 13.21
CA ASP A 58 4.47 14.58 12.88
C ASP A 58 4.23 14.65 11.37
N GLN A 59 5.07 15.38 10.64
CA GLN A 59 4.99 15.44 9.17
C GLN A 59 5.26 14.09 8.51
N LEU A 60 6.22 13.31 9.03
CA LEU A 60 6.50 11.97 8.51
C LEU A 60 5.37 10.99 8.82
N ARG A 61 4.74 11.07 9.99
CA ARG A 61 3.54 10.26 10.29
C ARG A 61 2.44 10.52 9.28
N GLN A 62 2.13 11.80 9.03
CA GLN A 62 1.13 12.18 8.04
C GLN A 62 1.49 11.69 6.64
N LEU A 63 2.77 11.76 6.25
CA LEU A 63 3.22 11.23 4.97
C LEU A 63 3.02 9.71 4.90
N VAL A 64 3.40 8.97 5.93
CA VAL A 64 3.22 7.51 6.01
C VAL A 64 1.74 7.14 5.91
N ASP A 65 0.86 7.83 6.64
CA ASP A 65 -0.59 7.60 6.60
C ASP A 65 -1.18 7.82 5.19
N GLN A 66 -0.54 8.68 4.38
CA GLN A 66 -0.97 8.95 3.00
C GLN A 66 -0.45 7.94 1.98
N ILE A 67 0.78 7.46 2.16
CA ILE A 67 1.48 6.68 1.12
C ILE A 67 1.54 5.19 1.42
N VAL A 68 1.25 4.78 2.67
CA VAL A 68 1.30 3.39 3.12
C VAL A 68 -0.10 2.90 3.46
N ALA A 69 -0.44 1.75 2.91
CA ALA A 69 -1.63 0.98 3.26
C ALA A 69 -1.43 0.26 4.60
N VAL A 70 -1.33 1.02 5.71
CA VAL A 70 -0.87 0.52 7.02
C VAL A 70 -1.76 -0.62 7.53
N ASP A 71 -3.08 -0.52 7.36
CA ASP A 71 -4.02 -1.55 7.81
C ASP A 71 -3.81 -2.86 7.03
N GLN A 72 -3.58 -2.77 5.73
CA GLN A 72 -3.30 -3.92 4.87
C GLN A 72 -1.95 -4.57 5.22
N VAL A 73 -0.95 -3.77 5.57
CA VAL A 73 0.34 -4.29 6.08
C VAL A 73 0.13 -4.96 7.44
N GLY A 74 -0.66 -4.36 8.34
CA GLY A 74 -1.02 -4.98 9.62
C GLY A 74 -1.72 -6.32 9.44
N ASP A 75 -2.69 -6.39 8.52
CA ASP A 75 -3.38 -7.63 8.14
C ASP A 75 -2.43 -8.67 7.55
N TYR A 76 -1.46 -8.25 6.73
CA TYR A 76 -0.44 -9.13 6.20
C TYR A 76 0.44 -9.70 7.32
N VAL A 77 0.83 -8.88 8.30
CA VAL A 77 1.60 -9.29 9.49
C VAL A 77 0.81 -10.27 10.36
N LEU A 78 -0.52 -10.13 10.49
CA LEU A 78 -1.36 -11.10 11.21
C LEU A 78 -1.32 -12.49 10.57
N GLY A 79 -1.13 -12.56 9.25
CA GLY A 79 -1.08 -13.81 8.49
C GLY A 79 -2.27 -14.72 8.80
N ARG A 80 -1.99 -15.97 9.18
CA ARG A 80 -3.04 -16.97 9.48
C ARG A 80 -3.97 -16.59 10.63
N TYR A 81 -3.52 -15.74 11.56
CA TYR A 81 -4.30 -15.36 12.75
C TYR A 81 -5.45 -14.41 12.42
N LYS A 82 -5.46 -13.81 11.23
CA LYS A 82 -6.60 -13.03 10.72
C LYS A 82 -7.92 -13.83 10.68
N ASN A 83 -7.85 -15.15 10.59
CA ASN A 83 -9.03 -16.02 10.56
C ASN A 83 -9.68 -16.26 11.94
N VAL A 84 -8.97 -15.92 13.03
CA VAL A 84 -9.42 -16.21 14.41
C VAL A 84 -9.47 -14.96 15.29
N VAL A 85 -8.98 -13.83 14.80
CA VAL A 85 -9.03 -12.55 15.51
C VAL A 85 -10.48 -12.05 15.59
N THR A 86 -10.91 -11.64 16.79
CA THR A 86 -12.21 -10.99 16.94
C THR A 86 -12.18 -9.55 16.40
N PRO A 87 -13.32 -8.95 16.03
CA PRO A 87 -13.35 -7.56 15.56
C PRO A 87 -12.69 -6.56 16.54
N ASP A 88 -12.90 -6.76 17.84
CA ASP A 88 -12.32 -5.90 18.88
C ASP A 88 -10.80 -6.06 18.96
N GLN A 89 -10.31 -7.30 18.93
CA GLN A 89 -8.86 -7.58 18.91
C GLN A 89 -8.19 -7.06 17.64
N HIS A 90 -8.85 -7.16 16.49
CA HIS A 90 -8.34 -6.66 15.22
C HIS A 90 -8.21 -5.14 15.24
N THR A 91 -9.26 -4.45 15.71
CA THR A 91 -9.25 -2.99 15.89
C THR A 91 -8.14 -2.56 16.85
N GLN A 92 -8.01 -3.24 17.99
CA GLN A 92 -6.97 -2.93 18.97
C GLN A 92 -5.57 -3.21 18.43
N PHE A 93 -5.39 -4.30 17.69
CA PHE A 93 -4.13 -4.63 17.04
C PHE A 93 -3.72 -3.54 16.04
N LEU A 94 -4.62 -3.13 15.15
CA LEU A 94 -4.31 -2.08 14.17
C LEU A 94 -3.97 -0.76 14.87
N ALA A 95 -4.73 -0.36 15.88
CA ALA A 95 -4.42 0.85 16.65
C ALA A 95 -3.01 0.81 17.27
N LEU A 96 -2.60 -0.32 17.85
CA LEU A 96 -1.26 -0.51 18.39
C LEU A 96 -0.19 -0.56 17.30
N PHE A 97 -0.50 -1.14 16.15
CA PHE A 97 0.41 -1.21 15.00
C PHE A 97 0.72 0.19 14.44
N HIS A 98 -0.30 1.03 14.28
CA HIS A 98 -0.16 2.44 13.94
C HIS A 98 0.70 3.19 14.97
N GLN A 99 0.42 3.00 16.27
CA GLN A 99 1.20 3.63 17.34
C GLN A 99 2.68 3.19 17.32
N LEU A 100 2.95 1.91 17.04
CA LEU A 100 4.31 1.37 16.94
C LEU A 100 5.07 1.98 15.76
N LEU A 101 4.45 2.12 14.60
CA LEU A 101 5.05 2.80 13.45
C LEU A 101 5.37 4.27 13.77
N ALA A 102 4.40 4.98 14.33
CA ALA A 102 4.53 6.37 14.75
C ALA A 102 5.65 6.57 15.79
N TYR A 103 5.83 5.62 16.72
CA TYR A 103 6.92 5.63 17.69
C TYR A 103 8.28 5.44 17.01
N ASN A 104 8.40 4.46 16.13
CA ASN A 104 9.65 4.18 15.41
C ASN A 104 10.10 5.37 14.55
N ILE A 105 9.18 6.07 13.87
CA ILE A 105 9.51 7.27 13.08
C ILE A 105 10.22 8.32 13.95
N THR A 106 9.73 8.58 15.16
CA THR A 106 10.33 9.57 16.08
C THR A 106 11.68 9.15 16.59
N PHE A 107 11.87 7.85 16.84
CA PHE A 107 13.14 7.33 17.28
C PHE A 107 14.19 7.41 16.17
N GLN A 108 13.82 7.03 14.95
CA GLN A 108 14.73 6.93 13.83
C GLN A 108 15.11 8.30 13.25
N ILE A 109 14.20 9.29 13.19
CA ILE A 109 14.46 10.58 12.51
C ILE A 109 15.73 11.29 13.03
N LYS A 110 16.10 11.13 14.30
CA LYS A 110 17.32 11.75 14.86
C LYS A 110 18.59 11.29 14.14
N ALA A 111 18.59 10.05 13.64
CA ALA A 111 19.71 9.46 12.92
C ALA A 111 19.75 9.80 11.42
N TYR A 112 18.74 10.51 10.90
CA TYR A 112 18.62 10.84 9.48
C TYR A 112 18.72 12.35 9.28
N GLN A 113 19.83 12.81 8.70
CA GLN A 113 20.05 14.19 8.30
C GLN A 113 20.85 14.24 7.01
N GLY A 114 20.55 15.20 6.14
CA GLY A 114 21.27 15.39 4.87
C GLY A 114 21.10 14.21 3.91
N ILE A 115 19.96 13.53 3.96
CA ILE A 115 19.73 12.34 3.14
C ILE A 115 19.44 12.72 1.69
N THR A 116 19.76 11.83 0.76
CA THR A 116 19.29 11.89 -0.62
C THR A 116 18.49 10.64 -0.96
N PHE A 117 17.59 10.77 -1.95
CA PHE A 117 16.71 9.70 -2.40
C PHE A 117 16.77 9.61 -3.93
N ALA A 118 16.90 8.40 -4.44
CA ALA A 118 16.88 8.12 -5.87
C ALA A 118 15.98 6.92 -6.16
N VAL A 119 15.25 6.99 -7.29
CA VAL A 119 14.52 5.85 -7.85
C VAL A 119 15.37 5.22 -8.94
N ASN A 120 15.71 3.94 -8.76
CA ASN A 120 16.62 3.20 -9.63
C ASN A 120 15.86 2.58 -10.82
N GLY A 121 14.65 2.10 -10.58
CA GLY A 121 13.87 1.37 -11.58
C GLY A 121 12.51 0.94 -11.07
N SER A 122 11.76 0.27 -11.93
CA SER A 122 10.51 -0.39 -11.56
C SER A 122 10.32 -1.66 -12.38
N SER A 123 9.73 -2.69 -11.77
CA SER A 123 9.44 -3.96 -12.42
C SER A 123 8.04 -4.45 -12.03
N VAL A 124 7.39 -5.20 -12.94
CA VAL A 124 6.09 -5.83 -12.65
C VAL A 124 6.33 -7.18 -12.00
N MET A 125 5.65 -7.44 -10.88
CA MET A 125 5.63 -8.74 -10.20
C MET A 125 4.19 -9.20 -9.98
N GLY A 126 3.72 -10.13 -10.82
CA GLY A 126 2.34 -10.59 -10.77
C GLY A 126 1.37 -9.45 -11.09
N ASN A 127 0.54 -9.06 -10.12
CA ASN A 127 -0.38 -7.93 -10.24
C ASN A 127 0.17 -6.63 -9.62
N ASP A 128 1.39 -6.66 -9.08
CA ASP A 128 2.01 -5.54 -8.38
C ASP A 128 3.14 -4.94 -9.22
N THR A 129 3.51 -3.70 -8.89
CA THR A 129 4.74 -3.06 -9.38
C THR A 129 5.69 -2.84 -8.20
N ILE A 130 6.93 -3.32 -8.34
CA ILE A 130 8.02 -3.03 -7.41
C ILE A 130 8.79 -1.83 -7.95
N VAL A 131 9.10 -0.87 -7.08
CA VAL A 131 9.93 0.29 -7.41
C VAL A 131 11.18 0.23 -6.55
N ASP A 132 12.33 0.14 -7.20
CA ASP A 132 13.63 0.06 -6.53
C ASP A 132 14.13 1.47 -6.22
N THR A 133 14.55 1.69 -4.98
CA THR A 133 14.99 3.00 -4.49
C THR A 133 16.31 2.90 -3.75
N THR A 134 17.06 4.00 -3.65
CA THR A 134 18.24 4.09 -2.80
C THR A 134 18.16 5.33 -1.93
N ILE A 135 18.46 5.16 -0.64
CA ILE A 135 18.64 6.25 0.31
C ILE A 135 20.11 6.35 0.68
N THR A 136 20.72 7.51 0.45
CA THR A 136 22.10 7.79 0.84
C THR A 136 22.13 8.71 2.04
N ARG A 137 23.00 8.40 3.00
CA ARG A 137 23.25 9.19 4.21
C ARG A 137 24.70 9.65 4.26
N PRO A 138 24.99 10.91 4.66
CA PRO A 138 26.36 11.36 4.83
C PRO A 138 27.12 10.46 5.81
N GLY A 139 28.29 9.96 5.40
CA GLY A 139 29.16 9.14 6.25
C GLY A 139 28.70 7.69 6.49
N GLN A 140 27.68 7.19 5.78
CA GLN A 140 27.29 5.78 5.81
C GLN A 140 27.15 5.20 4.40
N ALA A 141 27.31 3.88 4.27
CA ALA A 141 27.05 3.18 3.02
C ALA A 141 25.56 3.37 2.62
N PRO A 142 25.26 3.44 1.31
CA PRO A 142 23.88 3.50 0.82
C PRO A 142 23.04 2.34 1.36
N SER A 143 21.76 2.58 1.59
CA SER A 143 20.79 1.54 1.96
C SER A 143 19.76 1.41 0.83
N ASP A 144 19.53 0.17 0.41
CA ASP A 144 18.50 -0.23 -0.55
C ASP A 144 17.12 -0.31 0.13
#